data_AF-A0A6V8E196-F1
#
_entry.id   AF-A0A6V8E196-F1
#
_cell.length_a   1.000
_cell.length_b   1.000
_cell.length_c   1.000
_cell.angle_alpha   90.00
_cell.angle_beta   90.00
_cell.angle_gamma   90.00
#
_symmetry.space_group_name_H-M   'P 1'
#
loop_
_entity.id
_entity.type
_entity.pdbx_description
1 polymer ?
#
loop_
_entity_poly.entity_id
_entity_poly.type
_entity_poly.pdbx_seq_one_letter_code
_entity_poly.pdbx_strand_id
1 'polypeptide(L)' 'PRRADKLIFEVSPFLIVSTTLLILGMIPLSSGIYATNPDLSILYIIAIFGIAPIGVFFAGWSSN' A
#
# COMPACT_ATOMS: atom_id res chain seq x y z
N PRO A 1 9.22 11.44 -16.54
CA PRO A 1 10.43 11.73 -17.36
C PRO A 1 10.06 11.70 -18.85
N ARG A 2 10.92 12.19 -19.76
CA ARG A 2 10.61 12.12 -21.21
C ARG A 2 10.55 10.69 -21.77
N ARG A 3 11.20 9.71 -21.11
CA ARG A 3 11.25 8.31 -21.54
C ARG A 3 10.55 7.32 -20.59
N ALA A 4 10.07 7.83 -19.45
CA ALA A 4 9.33 7.06 -18.46
C ALA A 4 8.03 6.49 -18.98
N ASP A 5 7.69 5.30 -18.50
CA ASP A 5 6.33 4.81 -18.50
C ASP A 5 5.49 5.71 -17.56
N LYS A 6 4.83 6.68 -18.16
CA LYS A 6 4.12 7.74 -17.42
C LYS A 6 3.00 7.19 -16.56
N LEU A 7 2.27 6.17 -17.04
CA LEU A 7 1.15 5.59 -16.30
C LEU A 7 1.66 4.86 -15.06
N ILE A 8 2.67 4.01 -15.22
CA ILE A 8 3.23 3.27 -14.08
C ILE A 8 3.88 4.24 -13.09
N PHE A 9 4.59 5.27 -13.57
CA PHE A 9 5.23 6.26 -12.73
C PHE A 9 4.23 7.06 -11.88
N GLU A 10 3.09 7.43 -12.46
CA GLU A 10 2.04 8.16 -11.75
C GLU A 10 1.26 7.27 -10.79
N VAL A 11 1.02 5.99 -11.12
CA VAL A 11 0.26 5.04 -10.27
C VAL A 11 1.09 4.51 -9.09
N SER A 12 2.41 4.35 -9.25
CA SER A 12 3.27 3.73 -8.24
C SER A 12 3.15 4.37 -6.84
N PRO A 13 3.16 5.72 -6.69
CA PRO A 13 2.95 6.36 -5.39
C PRO A 13 1.60 6.02 -4.75
N PHE A 14 0.52 5.95 -5.53
CA PHE A 14 -0.80 5.59 -5.02
C PHE A 14 -0.82 4.16 -4.49
N LEU A 15 -0.12 3.25 -5.16
CA LEU A 15 -0.03 1.85 -4.76
C LEU A 15 0.68 1.70 -3.40
N ILE A 16 1.80 2.42 -3.22
CA ILE A 16 2.54 2.46 -1.96
C ILE A 16 1.66 3.06 -0.85
N VAL A 17 1.13 4.28 -1.05
CA VAL A 17 0.33 4.98 -0.03
C VAL A 17 -0.92 4.20 0.35
N SER A 18 -1.61 3.58 -0.62
CA SER A 18 -2.82 2.80 -0.35
C SER A 18 -2.53 1.60 0.55
N THR A 19 -1.45 0.86 0.29
CA THR A 19 -1.07 -0.27 1.15
C THR A 19 -0.76 0.17 2.59
N THR A 20 -0.09 1.32 2.76
CA THR A 20 0.16 1.89 4.09
C THR A 20 -1.14 2.28 4.79
N LEU A 21 -2.05 2.99 4.11
CA LEU A 21 -3.32 3.42 4.69
C LEU A 21 -4.23 2.24 5.08
N LEU A 22 -4.24 1.17 4.27
CA LEU A 22 -5.01 -0.04 4.59
C LEU A 22 -4.49 -0.72 5.86
N ILE A 23 -3.17 -0.82 6.03
CA ILE A 23 -2.57 -1.37 7.25
C ILE A 23 -2.90 -0.49 8.45
N LEU A 24 -2.75 0.83 8.33
CA LEU A 24 -3.09 1.78 9.41
C LEU A 24 -4.56 1.70 9.82
N GLY A 25 -5.48 1.48 8.87
CA GLY A 25 -6.91 1.32 9.15
C GLY A 25 -7.24 0.09 10.01
N MET A 26 -6.36 -0.92 10.02
CA MET A 26 -6.50 -2.12 10.84
C MET A 26 -5.84 -2.01 12.22
N ILE A 27 -5.10 -0.92 12.49
CA ILE A 27 -4.45 -0.71 13.79
C ILE A 27 -5.48 -0.13 14.77
N PRO A 28 -5.76 -0.80 15.90
CA PRO A 28 -6.65 -0.25 16.92
C PRO A 28 -5.95 0.91 17.65
N LEU A 29 -6.64 2.04 17.78
CA LEU A 29 -6.13 3.22 18.50
C LEU A 29 -6.52 3.20 19.98
N SER A 30 -7.64 2.56 20.32
CA SER A 30 -8.14 2.35 21.69
C SER A 30 -9.10 1.16 21.71
N SER A 31 -9.54 0.74 22.90
CA SER A 31 -10.63 -0.22 23.05
C SER A 31 -11.91 0.32 22.39
N GLY A 32 -12.32 -0.31 21.28
CA GLY A 32 -13.50 0.10 20.50
C GLY A 32 -13.26 1.21 19.48
N ILE A 33 -12.03 1.73 19.34
CA ILE A 33 -11.66 2.71 18.30
C ILE A 33 -10.72 2.04 17.30
N TYR A 34 -11.29 1.63 16.17
CA TYR A 34 -10.61 1.05 15.02
C TYR A 34 -11.45 1.33 13.77
N ALA A 35 -10.85 1.43 12.59
CA ALA A 35 -11.62 1.66 11.36
C ALA A 35 -12.32 0.37 10.89
N THR A 36 -11.65 -0.77 11.03
CA THR A 36 -12.20 -2.10 10.74
C THR A 36 -11.54 -3.16 11.63
N ASN A 37 -12.26 -4.25 11.90
CA ASN A 37 -11.77 -5.38 12.69
C ASN A 37 -12.27 -6.71 12.11
N PRO A 38 -11.73 -7.14 10.96
CA PRO A 38 -12.05 -8.46 10.42
C PRO A 38 -11.40 -9.56 11.27
N ASP A 39 -12.06 -10.73 11.33
CA ASP A 39 -11.58 -11.90 12.10
C ASP A 39 -10.15 -12.32 11.75
N LEU A 40 -9.71 -12.04 10.51
CA LEU A 40 -8.39 -12.37 9.99
C LEU A 40 -7.50 -11.14 9.76
N SER A 41 -7.62 -10.10 10.58
CA SER A 41 -6.88 -8.83 10.47
C SER A 41 -5.36 -9.01 10.29
N ILE A 42 -4.74 -9.90 11.06
CA ILE A 42 -3.29 -10.18 10.95
C ILE A 42 -2.94 -10.75 9.56
N LEU A 43 -3.75 -11.68 9.04
CA LEU A 43 -3.54 -12.26 7.72
C LEU A 43 -3.69 -11.20 6.62
N TYR A 44 -4.67 -10.30 6.75
CA TYR A 44 -4.85 -9.18 5.82
C TYR A 44 -3.65 -8.24 5.83
N ILE A 45 -3.11 -7.89 7.01
CA ILE A 45 -1.93 -7.03 7.11
C ILE A 45 -0.74 -7.65 6.38
N ILE A 46 -0.49 -8.96 6.56
CA ILE A 46 0.60 -9.66 5.87
C ILE A 46 0.38 -9.68 4.36
N ALA A 47 -0.85 -9.94 3.91
CA ALA A 47 -1.20 -9.94 2.48
C ALA A 47 -0.99 -8.55 1.84
N ILE A 48 -1.45 -7.48 2.50
CA ILE A 48 -1.29 -6.10 2.02
C ILE A 48 0.20 -5.70 2.03
N PHE A 49 0.95 -6.10 3.06
CA PHE A 49 2.38 -5.83 3.14
C PHE A 49 3.15 -6.46 1.97
N GLY A 50 2.72 -7.64 1.50
CA GLY A 50 3.29 -8.27 0.30
C GLY A 50 3.09 -7.48 -1.00
N ILE A 51 2.11 -6.56 -1.07
CA ILE A 51 1.85 -5.70 -2.23
C ILE A 51 2.80 -4.49 -2.26
N ALA A 52 3.18 -3.96 -1.10
CA ALA A 52 3.97 -2.72 -1.01
C ALA A 52 5.30 -2.76 -1.81
N PRO A 53 6.09 -3.86 -1.81
CA PRO A 53 7.29 -3.97 -2.65
C PRO A 53 7.03 -3.80 -4.15
N ILE A 54 5.87 -4.21 -4.65
CA ILE A 54 5.49 -4.06 -6.06
C ILE A 54 5.44 -2.58 -6.44
N GLY A 55 4.86 -1.74 -5.57
CA GLY A 55 4.82 -0.29 -5.76
C GLY A 55 6.22 0.34 -5.80
N VAL A 56 7.13 -0.14 -4.94
CA VAL A 56 8.54 0.32 -4.93
C VAL A 56 9.26 -0.09 -6.22
N PHE A 57 9.09 -1.33 -6.67
CA PHE A 57 9.67 -1.79 -7.94
C PHE A 57 9.12 -1.01 -9.14
N PHE A 58 7.81 -0.76 -9.19
CA PHE A 58 7.19 0.01 -10.26
C PHE A 58 7.68 1.46 -10.27
N ALA A 59 7.83 2.09 -9.11
CA ALA A 59 8.38 3.43 -9.01
C ALA A 59 9.82 3.49 -9.54
N GLY A 60 10.66 2.50 -9.19
CA GLY A 60 12.04 2.40 -9.67
C GLY A 60 12.12 2.18 -11.19
N TRP A 61 11.38 1.20 -11.71
CA TRP A 61 11.36 0.85 -13.14
C TRP A 61 10.90 2.02 -14.01
N SER A 62 9.79 2.66 -13.64
CA SER A 62 9.16 3.71 -14.44
C SER A 62 9.84 5.08 -14.30
N SER A 63 10.88 5.21 -13.46
CA SER A 63 11.55 6.48 -13.20
C SER A 63 12.52 6.97 -14.30
N ASN A 64 12.77 6.15 -15.32
CA ASN A 64 13.68 6.45 -16.43
C ASN A 64 12.90 6.62 -17.75
#